data_AF-A0A1I2PR29-F1
#
_entry.id   AF-A0A1I2PR29-F1
#
_cell.length_a   1.000
_cell.length_b   1.000
_cell.length_c   1.000
_cell.angle_alpha   90.00
_cell.angle_beta   90.00
_cell.angle_gamma   90.00
#
_symmetry.space_group_name_H-M   'P 1'
#
loop_
_entity.id
_entity.type
_entity.pdbx_description
1 polymer ?
#
loop_
_entity_poly.entity_id
_entity_poly.type
_entity_poly.pdbx_seq_one_letter_code
_entity_poly.pdbx_strand_id
1 'polypeptide(L)'
;MRCVPRPTQDVCQLEDSVDGFEVELIDQENLIYEIRNTGASSALSNWIIELDACEFENCLVSEVFPIGDSPPDMFMQGVCQYPSQNNEMFACPEGDAPCDGVITGLKFDELDDFGELSEGFAQRFQIILGSDFELAPACFQLKFGNEGRCGQICAPVCVDDECEDACECATPSVFQCSIDLPSCFSFEGTADDVMAGFCIGDANCELVGNCEKLATVIVCDQELECCVRVNEWLQSVDLEIIFNVPLTPSDDACGDTPIAASCLVDDTFTKQCFTCIDDFTPPCTLPTCENVVINPSETTVDTDSTTGQSTLTILFTVDLPDCSTQNG
;
A
#
# COMPACT_ATOMS: atom_id res chain seq x y z
N MET A 1 -1.16 -23.45 10.27
CA MET A 1 0.09 -22.68 10.45
C MET A 1 1.06 -23.12 9.38
N ARG A 2 1.03 -22.42 8.24
CA ARG A 2 2.16 -22.36 7.30
C ARG A 2 3.04 -21.22 7.79
N CYS A 3 4.35 -21.41 7.75
CA CYS A 3 5.32 -20.40 8.17
C CYS A 3 6.40 -20.28 7.10
N VAL A 4 6.74 -19.07 6.75
CA VAL A 4 7.88 -18.75 5.88
C VAL A 4 8.95 -18.08 6.74
N PRO A 5 10.23 -18.44 6.62
CA PRO A 5 11.30 -17.73 7.30
C PRO A 5 11.33 -16.27 6.85
N ARG A 6 11.33 -15.34 7.80
CA ARG A 6 11.57 -13.93 7.50
C ARG A 6 13.04 -13.80 7.06
N PRO A 7 13.35 -13.37 5.83
CA PRO A 7 14.73 -13.19 5.43
C PRO A 7 15.33 -12.04 6.26
N THR A 8 16.45 -12.30 6.94
CA THR A 8 17.23 -11.22 7.56
C THR A 8 17.79 -10.32 6.46
N GLN A 9 17.77 -8.99 6.66
CA GLN A 9 18.29 -7.98 5.72
C GLN A 9 19.73 -8.25 5.21
N ASP A 10 20.52 -9.06 5.94
CA ASP A 10 21.89 -9.45 5.57
C ASP A 10 21.99 -10.54 4.46
N VAL A 11 20.88 -11.11 3.97
CA VAL A 11 20.91 -12.21 2.96
C VAL A 11 21.13 -11.71 1.53
N CYS A 12 21.04 -10.39 1.30
CA CYS A 12 20.82 -9.80 -0.02
C CYS A 12 22.01 -9.01 -0.58
N GLN A 13 23.26 -9.44 -0.33
CA GLN A 13 24.45 -8.90 -1.00
C GLN A 13 24.92 -9.83 -2.13
N LEU A 14 24.22 -9.80 -3.25
CA LEU A 14 24.62 -10.49 -4.47
C LEU A 14 25.04 -9.43 -5.50
N GLU A 15 26.34 -9.34 -5.75
CA GLU A 15 26.89 -8.68 -6.93
C GLU A 15 27.27 -9.80 -7.90
N ASP A 16 26.57 -9.91 -9.03
CA ASP A 16 26.93 -10.87 -10.07
C ASP A 16 27.28 -10.13 -11.35
N SER A 17 28.48 -10.42 -11.88
CA SER A 17 28.90 -9.93 -13.18
C SER A 17 28.58 -11.00 -14.22
N VAL A 18 27.71 -10.67 -15.15
CA VAL A 18 27.22 -11.56 -16.19
C VAL A 18 27.67 -11.03 -17.55
N ASP A 19 28.68 -11.68 -18.13
CA ASP A 19 29.19 -11.42 -19.49
C ASP A 19 29.57 -9.94 -19.75
N GLY A 20 30.13 -9.27 -18.74
CA GLY A 20 30.55 -7.86 -18.82
C GLY A 20 29.45 -6.86 -18.45
N PHE A 21 28.31 -7.33 -17.95
CA PHE A 21 27.31 -6.52 -17.25
C PHE A 21 27.39 -6.74 -15.74
N GLU A 22 27.18 -5.68 -14.97
CA GLU A 22 26.98 -5.73 -13.51
C GLU A 22 25.55 -5.28 -13.23
N VAL A 23 24.81 -6.05 -12.44
CA VAL A 23 23.43 -5.74 -12.05
C VAL A 23 23.38 -5.61 -10.54
N GLU A 24 22.86 -4.49 -10.05
CA GLU A 24 22.86 -4.14 -8.62
C GLU A 24 21.51 -3.57 -8.20
N LEU A 25 21.01 -3.96 -7.02
CA LEU A 25 19.89 -3.28 -6.35
C LEU A 25 20.46 -2.13 -5.51
N ILE A 26 20.35 -0.89 -6.01
CA ILE A 26 21.00 0.28 -5.42
C ILE A 26 20.13 1.01 -4.39
N ASP A 27 18.81 0.82 -4.45
CA ASP A 27 17.85 1.37 -3.49
C ASP A 27 16.76 0.33 -3.21
N GLN A 28 16.75 -0.19 -1.99
CA GLN A 28 15.82 -1.22 -1.56
C GLN A 28 14.42 -0.66 -1.26
N GLU A 29 14.33 0.57 -0.76
CA GLU A 29 13.04 1.18 -0.39
C GLU A 29 12.23 1.53 -1.64
N ASN A 30 12.92 1.95 -2.70
CA ASN A 30 12.30 2.37 -3.95
C ASN A 30 12.41 1.32 -5.07
N LEU A 31 12.97 0.14 -4.79
CA LEU A 31 13.21 -0.94 -5.75
C LEU A 31 13.91 -0.47 -7.04
N ILE A 32 15.03 0.24 -6.86
CA ILE A 32 15.82 0.77 -7.98
C ILE A 32 17.00 -0.15 -8.25
N TYR A 33 17.00 -0.71 -9.45
CA TYR A 33 18.06 -1.54 -10.01
C TYR A 33 18.95 -0.70 -10.93
N GLU A 34 20.24 -0.97 -10.94
CA GLU A 34 21.19 -0.39 -11.88
C GLU A 34 21.88 -1.50 -12.67
N ILE A 35 21.88 -1.38 -13.99
CA ILE A 35 22.65 -2.25 -14.89
C ILE A 35 23.80 -1.43 -15.46
N ARG A 36 25.03 -1.91 -15.29
CA ARG A 36 26.25 -1.30 -15.85
C ARG A 36 26.83 -2.23 -16.90
N ASN A 37 27.16 -1.70 -18.07
CA ASN A 37 27.98 -2.43 -19.05
C ASN A 37 29.45 -2.06 -18.84
N THR A 38 30.19 -2.89 -18.10
CA THR A 38 31.61 -2.66 -17.76
C THR A 38 32.59 -3.27 -18.75
N GLY A 39 32.12 -4.11 -19.68
CA GLY A 39 33.00 -4.73 -20.68
C GLY A 39 32.32 -5.65 -21.69
N ALA A 40 30.99 -5.61 -21.81
CA ALA A 40 30.26 -6.42 -22.79
C ALA A 40 30.31 -5.75 -24.17
N SER A 41 30.76 -6.50 -25.19
CA SER A 41 30.85 -5.99 -26.56
C SER A 41 29.51 -5.83 -27.27
N SER A 42 28.45 -6.42 -26.72
CA SER A 42 27.10 -6.40 -27.27
C SER A 42 26.22 -5.50 -26.41
N ALA A 43 25.37 -4.71 -27.06
CA ALA A 43 24.36 -3.92 -26.36
C ALA A 43 23.27 -4.79 -25.74
N LEU A 44 22.83 -4.43 -24.54
CA LEU A 44 21.66 -5.03 -23.91
C LEU A 44 20.42 -4.72 -24.75
N SER A 45 19.67 -5.77 -25.11
CA SER A 45 18.42 -5.64 -25.88
C SER A 45 17.19 -5.74 -24.98
N ASN A 46 17.19 -6.63 -23.98
CA ASN A 46 16.13 -6.76 -22.98
C ASN A 46 16.73 -7.23 -21.65
N TRP A 47 16.01 -7.01 -20.55
CA TRP A 47 16.29 -7.67 -19.28
C TRP A 47 15.00 -8.14 -18.60
N ILE A 48 15.10 -9.22 -17.84
CA ILE A 48 13.99 -9.87 -17.14
C ILE A 48 14.43 -10.13 -15.71
N ILE A 49 13.55 -9.86 -14.76
CA ILE A 49 13.75 -10.21 -13.34
C ILE A 49 12.59 -11.11 -12.89
N GLU A 50 12.90 -12.22 -12.24
CA GLU A 50 11.92 -13.08 -11.59
C GLU A 50 11.25 -12.32 -10.45
N LEU A 51 9.93 -12.23 -10.49
CA LEU A 51 9.11 -11.66 -9.42
C LEU A 51 8.12 -12.73 -8.99
N ASP A 52 8.02 -12.98 -7.69
CA ASP A 52 7.05 -13.93 -7.15
C ASP A 52 5.76 -13.21 -6.77
N ALA A 53 4.66 -13.65 -7.39
CA ALA A 53 3.26 -13.28 -7.14
C ALA A 53 2.89 -11.79 -6.96
N CYS A 54 3.80 -10.86 -7.24
CA CYS A 54 3.57 -9.44 -7.01
C CYS A 54 2.54 -8.79 -7.93
N GLU A 55 1.61 -8.01 -7.34
CA GLU A 55 0.82 -7.04 -8.10
C GLU A 55 1.69 -5.85 -8.46
N PHE A 56 1.84 -5.66 -9.76
CA PHE A 56 2.71 -4.66 -10.35
C PHE A 56 1.87 -3.52 -10.93
N GLU A 57 2.13 -2.30 -10.48
CA GLU A 57 1.42 -1.12 -10.98
C GLU A 57 2.11 -0.54 -12.21
N ASN A 58 3.42 -0.28 -12.11
CA ASN A 58 4.17 0.45 -13.11
C ASN A 58 5.68 0.24 -12.99
N CYS A 59 6.43 0.44 -14.07
CA CYS A 59 7.88 0.45 -14.04
C CYS A 59 8.36 1.75 -14.64
N LEU A 60 9.49 2.20 -14.14
CA LEU A 60 10.16 3.37 -14.67
C LEU A 60 11.59 3.04 -15.08
N VAL A 61 12.11 3.82 -16.01
CA VAL A 61 13.46 3.67 -16.57
C VAL A 61 14.13 5.03 -16.64
N SER A 62 15.43 5.10 -16.33
CA SER A 62 16.21 6.33 -16.49
C SER A 62 16.74 6.49 -17.92
N GLU A 63 17.22 7.68 -18.26
CA GLU A 63 18.15 7.83 -19.38
C GLU A 63 19.43 7.02 -19.12
N VAL A 64 20.12 6.63 -20.19
CA VAL A 64 21.45 6.00 -20.13
C VAL A 64 22.50 7.06 -19.75
N PHE A 65 23.41 6.72 -18.83
CA PHE A 65 24.43 7.65 -18.33
C PHE A 65 25.82 6.99 -18.24
N PRO A 66 26.92 7.76 -18.36
CA PRO A 66 28.27 7.19 -18.23
C PRO A 66 28.54 6.62 -16.83
N ILE A 67 29.25 5.50 -16.75
CA ILE A 67 29.67 4.93 -15.47
C ILE A 67 30.62 5.91 -14.76
N GLY A 68 30.32 6.23 -13.51
CA GLY A 68 31.08 7.16 -12.68
C GLY A 68 30.60 8.61 -12.73
N ASP A 69 29.64 8.93 -13.59
CA ASP A 69 28.90 10.20 -13.55
C ASP A 69 27.72 10.11 -12.57
N SER A 70 27.19 11.28 -12.20
CA SER A 70 25.96 11.33 -11.40
C SER A 70 24.79 10.75 -12.18
N PRO A 71 24.00 9.86 -11.57
CA PRO A 71 22.83 9.28 -12.22
C PRO A 71 21.76 10.35 -12.50
N PRO A 72 20.91 10.17 -13.53
CA PRO A 72 19.77 11.04 -13.77
C PRO A 72 18.78 11.02 -12.60
N ASP A 73 18.27 12.20 -12.22
CA ASP A 73 17.25 12.34 -11.17
C ASP A 73 15.83 11.98 -11.66
N MET A 74 15.62 11.91 -12.97
CA MET A 74 14.30 11.68 -13.57
C MET A 74 14.18 10.27 -14.12
N PHE A 75 13.12 9.60 -13.71
CA PHE A 75 12.65 8.37 -14.32
C PHE A 75 11.49 8.66 -15.29
N MET A 76 11.43 7.89 -16.38
CA MET A 76 10.38 7.94 -17.39
C MET A 76 9.59 6.63 -17.34
N GLN A 77 8.33 6.65 -17.77
CA GLN A 77 7.52 5.43 -17.82
C GLN A 77 8.16 4.41 -18.79
N GLY A 78 8.44 3.20 -18.28
CA GLY A 78 8.98 2.11 -19.07
C GLY A 78 7.89 1.23 -19.68
N VAL A 79 8.26 0.46 -20.72
CA VAL A 79 7.40 -0.60 -21.26
C VAL A 79 7.86 -1.93 -20.68
N CYS A 80 7.12 -2.39 -19.68
CA CYS A 80 7.37 -3.63 -18.97
C CYS A 80 6.17 -4.55 -19.06
N GLN A 81 6.44 -5.84 -19.25
CA GLN A 81 5.41 -6.85 -19.47
C GLN A 81 5.58 -8.02 -18.50
N TYR A 82 4.47 -8.45 -17.91
CA TYR A 82 4.43 -9.70 -17.15
C TYR A 82 4.30 -10.89 -18.12
N PRO A 83 5.19 -11.90 -18.06
CA PRO A 83 5.19 -13.02 -19.00
C PRO A 83 3.94 -13.88 -18.98
N SER A 84 3.16 -13.83 -17.89
CA SER A 84 1.93 -14.59 -17.73
C SER A 84 0.84 -14.21 -18.75
N GLN A 85 0.92 -13.02 -19.37
CA GLN A 85 -0.02 -12.60 -20.40
C GLN A 85 0.43 -12.96 -21.83
N ASN A 86 1.72 -13.24 -22.06
CA ASN A 86 2.28 -13.47 -23.41
C ASN A 86 2.87 -14.87 -23.66
N ASN A 87 2.89 -15.78 -22.68
CA ASN A 87 3.50 -17.12 -22.78
C ASN A 87 5.00 -17.11 -23.18
N GLU A 88 5.67 -15.95 -23.16
CA GLU A 88 7.11 -15.87 -23.41
C GLU A 88 7.86 -16.28 -22.15
N MET A 89 8.12 -17.58 -22.03
CA MET A 89 9.05 -18.14 -21.05
C MET A 89 10.49 -17.86 -21.50
N PHE A 90 11.29 -17.26 -20.62
CA PHE A 90 12.68 -16.95 -20.92
C PHE A 90 13.58 -17.99 -20.27
N ALA A 91 14.03 -18.96 -21.08
CA ALA A 91 14.93 -20.00 -20.60
C ALA A 91 16.34 -19.42 -20.36
N CYS A 92 16.90 -19.69 -19.19
CA CYS A 92 18.33 -19.52 -18.96
C CYS A 92 19.12 -20.51 -19.83
N PRO A 93 20.25 -20.09 -20.42
CA PRO A 93 21.15 -21.02 -21.11
C PRO A 93 21.56 -22.18 -20.20
N GLU A 94 21.66 -23.39 -20.76
CA GLU A 94 22.11 -24.55 -20.00
C GLU A 94 23.54 -24.34 -19.45
N GLY A 95 23.69 -24.39 -18.13
CA GLY A 95 24.98 -24.28 -17.46
C GLY A 95 25.25 -22.95 -16.74
N ASP A 96 24.33 -21.97 -16.86
CA ASP A 96 24.39 -20.71 -16.11
C ASP A 96 23.81 -20.93 -14.70
N ALA A 97 24.68 -21.25 -13.73
CA ALA A 97 24.33 -21.24 -12.31
C ALA A 97 24.38 -19.79 -11.78
N PRO A 98 23.51 -19.38 -10.84
CA PRO A 98 22.68 -20.23 -9.96
C PRO A 98 21.23 -20.45 -10.43
N CYS A 99 20.87 -19.99 -11.63
CA CYS A 99 19.51 -20.01 -12.13
C CYS A 99 19.21 -21.25 -12.98
N ASP A 100 18.58 -22.26 -12.38
CA ASP A 100 18.18 -23.46 -13.08
C ASP A 100 16.78 -23.29 -13.71
N GLY A 101 16.71 -23.08 -15.03
CA GLY A 101 15.48 -23.26 -15.80
C GLY A 101 14.91 -22.00 -16.47
N VAL A 102 13.61 -21.76 -16.27
CA VAL A 102 12.83 -20.71 -16.94
C VAL A 102 12.56 -19.59 -15.96
N ILE A 103 12.97 -18.38 -16.31
CA ILE A 103 12.62 -17.17 -15.55
C ILE A 103 11.21 -16.74 -15.96
N THR A 104 10.33 -16.62 -14.96
CA THR A 104 9.01 -16.02 -15.10
C THR A 104 8.99 -14.74 -14.26
N GLY A 105 8.94 -13.57 -14.90
CA GLY A 105 8.87 -12.30 -14.18
C GLY A 105 9.01 -11.09 -15.10
N LEU A 106 9.12 -9.89 -14.54
CA LEU A 106 8.97 -8.65 -15.29
C LEU A 106 10.05 -8.47 -16.37
N LYS A 107 9.61 -8.37 -17.63
CA LYS A 107 10.48 -8.10 -18.79
C LYS A 107 10.43 -6.62 -19.15
N PHE A 108 11.56 -6.06 -19.53
CA PHE A 108 11.69 -4.71 -20.07
C PHE A 108 12.07 -4.80 -21.54
N ASP A 109 11.14 -4.40 -22.42
CA ASP A 109 11.16 -4.72 -23.86
C ASP A 109 11.74 -3.63 -24.77
N GLU A 110 11.79 -2.37 -24.31
CA GLU A 110 12.09 -1.23 -25.17
C GLU A 110 13.23 -0.38 -24.58
N LEU A 111 14.47 -0.87 -24.75
CA LEU A 111 15.68 -0.06 -24.58
C LEU A 111 15.97 0.82 -25.82
N ASP A 112 15.32 0.52 -26.95
CA ASP A 112 15.61 1.10 -28.27
C ASP A 112 15.31 2.62 -28.36
N ASP A 113 14.33 3.12 -27.62
CA ASP A 113 13.96 4.55 -27.64
C ASP A 113 14.86 5.43 -26.75
N PHE A 114 15.60 4.82 -25.82
CA PHE A 114 16.46 5.51 -24.84
C PHE A 114 17.96 5.24 -25.01
N GLY A 115 18.32 4.39 -25.98
CA GLY A 115 19.69 4.05 -26.34
C GLY A 115 20.10 2.67 -25.83
N GLU A 116 20.72 1.89 -26.71
CA GLU A 116 21.40 0.64 -26.37
C GLU A 116 22.43 0.84 -25.24
N LEU A 117 22.43 -0.03 -24.23
CA LEU A 117 23.38 0.01 -23.12
C LEU A 117 24.79 -0.44 -23.57
N SER A 118 25.54 0.50 -24.14
CA SER A 118 26.91 0.28 -24.64
C SER A 118 27.96 0.25 -23.53
N GLU A 119 29.14 -0.29 -23.83
CA GLU A 119 30.27 -0.37 -22.89
C GLU A 119 30.61 1.02 -22.30
N GLY A 120 30.78 1.07 -20.98
CA GLY A 120 31.09 2.29 -20.23
C GLY A 120 29.85 3.07 -19.77
N PHE A 121 28.64 2.55 -19.99
CA PHE A 121 27.38 3.19 -19.60
C PHE A 121 26.57 2.34 -18.62
N ALA A 122 25.67 3.02 -17.91
CA ALA A 122 24.73 2.46 -16.95
C ALA A 122 23.31 2.97 -17.22
N GLN A 123 22.32 2.23 -16.71
CA GLN A 123 20.92 2.63 -16.73
C GLN A 123 20.21 2.09 -15.49
N ARG A 124 19.22 2.84 -14.99
CA ARG A 124 18.42 2.45 -13.84
C ARG A 124 17.01 2.05 -14.22
N PHE A 125 16.48 1.08 -13.49
CA PHE A 125 15.12 0.58 -13.61
C PHE A 125 14.47 0.63 -12.23
N GLN A 126 13.26 1.12 -12.16
CA GLN A 126 12.47 1.16 -10.94
C GLN A 126 11.22 0.32 -11.12
N ILE A 127 10.89 -0.47 -10.10
CA ILE A 127 9.66 -1.26 -10.03
C ILE A 127 8.74 -0.61 -9.00
N ILE A 128 7.49 -0.34 -9.38
CA ILE A 128 6.44 0.15 -8.46
C ILE A 128 5.46 -0.99 -8.22
N LEU A 129 5.38 -1.40 -6.96
CA LEU A 129 4.48 -2.44 -6.48
C LEU A 129 3.26 -1.81 -5.80
N GLY A 130 2.10 -2.47 -5.94
CA GLY A 130 0.85 -2.06 -5.29
C GLY A 130 0.70 -2.59 -3.86
N SER A 131 1.65 -3.42 -3.40
CA SER A 131 1.59 -4.13 -2.12
C SER A 131 2.90 -4.05 -1.35
N ASP A 132 2.85 -4.40 -0.06
CA ASP A 132 4.04 -4.62 0.76
C ASP A 132 4.87 -5.80 0.20
N PHE A 133 6.18 -5.75 0.39
CA PHE A 133 7.12 -6.73 -0.16
C PHE A 133 8.28 -7.01 0.79
N GLU A 134 8.90 -8.17 0.62
CA GLU A 134 10.21 -8.50 1.20
C GLU A 134 11.24 -8.72 0.09
N LEU A 135 12.53 -8.64 0.39
CA LEU A 135 13.59 -8.93 -0.60
C LEU A 135 14.11 -10.35 -0.42
N ALA A 136 14.17 -11.10 -1.52
CA ALA A 136 14.81 -12.41 -1.56
C ALA A 136 15.70 -12.56 -2.81
N PRO A 137 16.67 -13.49 -2.78
CA PRO A 137 17.43 -13.84 -3.98
C PRO A 137 16.52 -14.42 -5.06
N ALA A 138 16.55 -13.84 -6.25
CA ALA A 138 15.75 -14.16 -7.41
C ALA A 138 16.61 -14.18 -8.68
N CYS A 139 16.14 -14.86 -9.73
CA CYS A 139 16.87 -14.93 -10.98
C CYS A 139 16.59 -13.73 -11.88
N PHE A 140 17.62 -13.27 -12.59
CA PHE A 140 17.45 -12.34 -13.70
C PHE A 140 18.10 -12.90 -14.97
N GLN A 141 17.60 -12.46 -16.12
CA GLN A 141 18.19 -12.71 -17.42
C GLN A 141 18.48 -11.40 -18.14
N LEU A 142 19.67 -11.30 -18.70
CA LEU A 142 20.04 -10.29 -19.68
C LEU A 142 19.99 -10.92 -21.07
N LYS A 143 19.40 -10.22 -22.03
CA LYS A 143 19.35 -10.65 -23.44
C LYS A 143 20.01 -9.62 -24.33
N PHE A 144 20.90 -10.05 -25.22
CA PHE A 144 21.59 -9.22 -26.19
C PHE A 144 21.55 -9.91 -27.57
N GLY A 145 20.56 -9.49 -28.39
CA GLY A 145 20.27 -10.13 -29.67
C GLY A 145 19.67 -11.54 -29.48
N ASN A 146 20.34 -12.57 -30.00
CA ASN A 146 19.89 -13.96 -29.89
C ASN A 146 20.51 -14.71 -28.71
N GLU A 147 21.40 -14.06 -27.96
CA GLU A 147 22.04 -14.63 -26.79
C GLU A 147 21.39 -14.09 -25.51
N GLY A 148 21.36 -14.92 -24.48
CA GLY A 148 21.00 -14.51 -23.12
C GLY A 148 21.97 -15.11 -22.12
N ARG A 149 21.98 -14.54 -20.91
CA ARG A 149 22.73 -15.03 -19.75
C ARG A 149 21.94 -14.77 -18.50
N CYS A 150 22.09 -15.64 -17.50
CA CYS A 150 21.40 -15.51 -16.23
C CYS A 150 22.36 -15.27 -15.07
N GLY A 151 21.86 -14.56 -14.06
CA GLY A 151 22.52 -14.33 -12.79
C GLY A 151 21.48 -14.23 -11.68
N GLN A 152 21.94 -14.00 -10.46
CA GLN A 152 21.06 -13.82 -9.30
C GLN A 152 21.13 -12.39 -8.77
N ILE A 153 19.97 -11.84 -8.43
CA ILE A 153 19.84 -10.53 -7.81
C ILE A 153 18.80 -10.59 -6.70
N CYS A 154 18.76 -9.57 -5.86
CA CYS A 154 17.70 -9.42 -4.88
C CYS A 154 16.48 -8.81 -5.57
N ALA A 155 15.35 -9.52 -5.55
CA ALA A 155 14.08 -9.02 -6.10
C ALA A 155 13.02 -8.98 -5.00
N PRO A 156 11.97 -8.15 -5.15
CA PRO A 156 10.83 -8.22 -4.25
C PRO A 156 10.12 -9.55 -4.45
N VAL A 157 9.87 -10.21 -3.32
CA VAL A 157 8.89 -11.26 -3.17
C VAL A 157 7.74 -10.60 -2.46
N CYS A 158 6.59 -10.57 -3.13
CA CYS A 158 5.42 -10.08 -2.45
C CYS A 158 5.06 -11.10 -1.38
N VAL A 159 4.78 -10.58 -0.20
CA VAL A 159 4.08 -11.38 0.79
C VAL A 159 2.71 -11.54 0.18
N ASP A 160 2.49 -12.66 -0.52
CA ASP A 160 1.13 -13.06 -0.83
C ASP A 160 0.38 -12.96 0.51
N ASP A 161 -0.80 -12.35 0.50
CA ASP A 161 -1.77 -12.44 1.59
C ASP A 161 -2.25 -13.92 1.68
N GLU A 162 -1.30 -14.84 1.89
CA GLU A 162 -1.29 -16.27 1.55
C GLU A 162 -2.04 -17.10 2.60
N CYS A 163 -2.82 -16.42 3.41
CA CYS A 163 -3.79 -17.04 4.26
C CYS A 163 -4.97 -17.38 3.36
N GLU A 164 -5.18 -18.68 3.08
CA GLU A 164 -6.27 -19.19 2.22
C GLU A 164 -7.67 -18.67 2.66
N ASP A 165 -7.77 -18.17 3.89
CA ASP A 165 -8.94 -17.57 4.53
C ASP A 165 -8.53 -16.29 5.30
N ALA A 166 -7.86 -15.35 4.63
CA ALA A 166 -7.34 -14.12 5.24
C ALA A 166 -8.44 -13.30 5.94
N CYS A 167 -8.15 -12.81 7.14
CA CYS A 167 -9.03 -11.91 7.85
C CYS A 167 -9.18 -10.58 7.12
N GLU A 168 -10.38 -10.26 6.64
CA GLU A 168 -10.68 -8.93 6.11
C GLU A 168 -10.65 -7.93 7.28
N CYS A 169 -9.84 -6.89 7.18
CA CYS A 169 -9.90 -5.75 8.09
C CYS A 169 -10.75 -4.67 7.44
N ALA A 170 -11.82 -4.25 8.12
CA ALA A 170 -12.66 -3.14 7.68
C ALA A 170 -11.78 -1.91 7.50
N THR A 171 -11.75 -1.38 6.29
CA THR A 171 -11.13 -0.09 6.02
C THR A 171 -11.90 1.00 6.78
N PRO A 172 -11.22 2.04 7.30
CA PRO A 172 -11.89 3.13 7.97
C PRO A 172 -12.98 3.70 7.05
N SER A 173 -14.22 3.57 7.48
CA SER A 173 -15.35 4.10 6.71
C SER A 173 -15.37 5.61 6.85
N VAL A 174 -15.46 6.31 5.71
CA VAL A 174 -15.68 7.76 5.69
C VAL A 174 -17.19 7.99 5.63
N PHE A 175 -17.70 8.70 6.62
CA PHE A 175 -19.11 9.04 6.76
C PHE A 175 -19.34 10.50 6.37
N GLN A 176 -20.60 10.85 6.11
CA GLN A 176 -20.98 12.21 5.74
C GLN A 176 -22.17 12.71 6.55
N CYS A 177 -22.17 14.00 6.84
CA CYS A 177 -23.26 14.70 7.51
C CYS A 177 -23.54 16.02 6.79
N SER A 178 -24.80 16.27 6.42
CA SER A 178 -25.16 17.45 5.61
C SER A 178 -26.06 18.41 6.39
N ILE A 179 -25.78 19.70 6.23
CA ILE A 179 -26.48 20.82 6.87
C ILE A 179 -27.02 21.74 5.78
N ASP A 180 -28.34 21.95 5.75
CA ASP A 180 -28.95 23.00 4.93
C ASP A 180 -28.62 24.38 5.52
N LEU A 181 -27.89 25.19 4.75
CA LEU A 181 -27.53 26.55 5.16
C LEU A 181 -28.69 27.52 4.84
N PRO A 182 -29.14 28.33 5.80
CA PRO A 182 -30.08 29.40 5.52
C PRO A 182 -29.48 30.40 4.53
N SER A 183 -30.30 30.92 3.62
CA SER A 183 -29.88 31.70 2.43
C SER A 183 -29.11 33.01 2.68
N CYS A 184 -28.92 33.41 3.93
CA CYS A 184 -28.21 34.63 4.33
C CYS A 184 -27.09 34.37 5.35
N PHE A 185 -26.72 33.10 5.50
CA PHE A 185 -25.59 32.65 6.28
C PHE A 185 -24.67 31.81 5.39
N SER A 186 -23.37 31.94 5.60
CA SER A 186 -22.34 31.14 4.94
C SER A 186 -21.49 30.43 5.98
N PHE A 187 -20.84 29.35 5.55
CA PHE A 187 -19.75 28.73 6.29
C PHE A 187 -18.44 29.11 5.61
N GLU A 188 -17.54 29.74 6.36
CA GLU A 188 -16.19 30.14 5.88
C GLU A 188 -15.06 29.40 6.62
N GLY A 189 -15.42 28.43 7.47
CA GLY A 189 -14.47 27.65 8.25
C GLY A 189 -13.91 26.44 7.52
N THR A 190 -13.19 25.62 8.27
CA THR A 190 -12.62 24.34 7.86
C THR A 190 -13.14 23.20 8.75
N ALA A 191 -12.69 21.97 8.51
CA ALA A 191 -13.01 20.82 9.37
C ALA A 191 -12.65 21.07 10.85
N ASP A 192 -11.61 21.85 11.14
CA ASP A 192 -11.19 22.21 12.50
C ASP A 192 -12.21 23.10 13.25
N ASP A 193 -13.07 23.80 12.51
CA ASP A 193 -14.12 24.66 13.08
C ASP A 193 -15.41 23.88 13.38
N VAL A 194 -15.46 22.59 13.04
CA VAL A 194 -16.59 21.71 13.30
C VAL A 194 -16.50 21.17 14.72
N MET A 195 -17.50 21.49 15.54
CA MET A 195 -17.62 20.94 16.90
C MET A 195 -18.48 19.67 16.88
N ALA A 196 -17.90 18.52 17.18
CA ALA A 196 -18.63 17.27 17.35
C ALA A 196 -18.95 17.00 18.83
N GLY A 197 -20.18 16.57 19.10
CA GLY A 197 -20.56 15.92 20.34
C GLY A 197 -21.25 14.60 20.02
N PHE A 198 -21.16 13.60 20.91
CA PHE A 198 -21.79 12.32 20.66
C PHE A 198 -22.34 11.68 21.93
N CYS A 199 -23.34 10.82 21.76
CA CYS A 199 -23.83 9.90 22.77
C CYS A 199 -23.53 8.47 22.34
N ILE A 200 -23.14 7.64 23.31
CA ILE A 200 -22.91 6.21 23.08
C ILE A 200 -24.19 5.47 23.46
N GLY A 201 -24.75 4.75 22.49
CA GLY A 201 -25.91 3.87 22.65
C GLY A 201 -25.48 2.46 23.07
N ASP A 202 -26.12 1.46 22.46
CA ASP A 202 -25.79 0.07 22.72
C ASP A 202 -24.43 -0.28 22.12
N ALA A 203 -23.63 -1.03 22.88
CA ALA A 203 -22.33 -1.52 22.45
C ALA A 203 -22.27 -3.04 22.65
N ASN A 204 -21.87 -3.76 21.62
CA ASN A 204 -21.74 -5.21 21.62
C ASN A 204 -20.34 -5.62 21.14
N CYS A 205 -19.90 -6.79 21.59
CA CYS A 205 -18.70 -7.47 21.11
C CYS A 205 -19.02 -8.94 20.97
N GLU A 206 -19.10 -9.42 19.74
CA GLU A 206 -19.51 -10.78 19.45
C GLU A 206 -18.53 -11.52 18.55
N LEU A 207 -18.39 -12.82 18.80
CA LEU A 207 -17.60 -13.70 17.95
C LEU A 207 -18.38 -13.95 16.66
N VAL A 208 -17.84 -13.49 15.54
CA VAL A 208 -18.50 -13.59 14.22
C VAL A 208 -17.95 -14.73 13.37
N GLY A 209 -16.71 -15.15 13.64
CA GLY A 209 -16.09 -16.19 12.84
C GLY A 209 -14.66 -16.53 13.25
N ASN A 210 -13.98 -17.19 12.31
CA ASN A 210 -12.59 -17.55 12.37
C ASN A 210 -12.00 -17.23 11.00
N CYS A 211 -10.78 -16.71 10.99
CA CYS A 211 -10.04 -16.42 9.77
C CYS A 211 -8.55 -16.62 10.06
N GLU A 212 -7.71 -16.42 9.05
CA GLU A 212 -6.26 -16.52 9.15
C GLU A 212 -5.62 -15.13 9.08
N LYS A 213 -4.67 -14.86 9.98
CA LYS A 213 -3.91 -13.61 10.01
C LYS A 213 -2.42 -13.92 10.02
N LEU A 214 -1.61 -13.06 9.41
CA LEU A 214 -0.16 -13.10 9.52
C LEU A 214 0.27 -12.74 10.96
N ALA A 215 1.09 -13.59 11.55
CA ALA A 215 1.73 -13.34 12.83
C ALA A 215 3.22 -13.71 12.77
N THR A 216 4.05 -12.84 13.34
CA THR A 216 5.48 -13.13 13.52
C THR A 216 5.67 -14.06 14.71
N VAL A 217 6.29 -15.22 14.47
CA VAL A 217 6.61 -16.23 15.51
C VAL A 217 8.12 -16.38 15.59
N ILE A 218 8.67 -16.27 16.80
CA ILE A 218 10.10 -16.47 17.03
C ILE A 218 10.36 -17.95 17.37
N VAL A 219 11.09 -18.65 16.51
CA VAL A 219 11.51 -20.05 16.72
C VAL A 219 13.01 -20.13 16.63
N CYS A 220 13.67 -20.54 17.71
CA CYS A 220 15.15 -20.69 17.77
C CYS A 220 15.90 -19.42 17.30
N ASP A 221 15.47 -18.25 17.78
CA ASP A 221 16.02 -16.92 17.42
C ASP A 221 15.83 -16.52 15.94
N GLN A 222 14.96 -17.21 15.20
CA GLN A 222 14.53 -16.82 13.85
C GLN A 222 13.09 -16.29 13.89
N GLU A 223 12.85 -15.15 13.25
CA GLU A 223 11.50 -14.64 13.00
C GLU A 223 10.90 -15.39 11.80
N LEU A 224 9.70 -15.93 11.99
CA LEU A 224 8.92 -16.58 10.94
C LEU A 224 7.60 -15.82 10.78
N GLU A 225 7.15 -15.57 9.56
CA GLU A 225 5.79 -15.09 9.32
C GLU A 225 4.88 -16.29 9.07
N CYS A 226 3.81 -16.38 9.85
CA CYS A 226 2.92 -17.53 9.82
C CYS A 226 1.45 -17.12 9.67
N CYS A 227 0.73 -17.79 8.76
CA CYS A 227 -0.73 -17.75 8.76
C CYS A 227 -1.26 -18.53 9.97
N VAL A 228 -1.80 -17.78 10.94
CA VAL A 228 -2.38 -18.31 12.17
C VAL A 228 -3.88 -18.12 12.16
N ARG A 229 -4.61 -19.17 12.56
CA ARG A 229 -6.05 -19.05 12.75
C ARG A 229 -6.34 -18.24 14.00
N VAL A 230 -7.23 -17.27 13.85
CA VAL A 230 -7.70 -16.39 14.91
C VAL A 230 -9.22 -16.46 14.99
N ASN A 231 -9.74 -16.14 16.17
CA ASN A 231 -11.15 -15.87 16.37
C ASN A 231 -11.40 -14.40 16.00
N GLU A 232 -12.35 -14.17 15.11
CA GLU A 232 -12.78 -12.85 14.67
C GLU A 232 -13.95 -12.37 15.52
N TRP A 233 -13.77 -11.19 16.11
CA TRP A 233 -14.77 -10.52 16.94
C TRP A 233 -15.19 -9.22 16.27
N LEU A 234 -16.50 -8.99 16.19
CA LEU A 234 -17.06 -7.74 15.71
C LEU A 234 -17.51 -6.91 16.92
N GLN A 235 -16.88 -5.76 17.09
CA GLN A 235 -17.38 -4.70 17.95
C GLN A 235 -18.38 -3.86 17.17
N SER A 236 -19.57 -3.65 17.72
CA SER A 236 -20.57 -2.75 17.16
C SER A 236 -21.00 -1.75 18.22
N VAL A 237 -21.09 -0.47 17.85
CA VAL A 237 -21.44 0.62 18.76
C VAL A 237 -22.40 1.57 18.05
N ASP A 238 -23.58 1.74 18.62
CA ASP A 238 -24.52 2.76 18.15
C ASP A 238 -24.06 4.13 18.67
N LEU A 239 -23.86 5.10 17.77
CA LEU A 239 -23.53 6.47 18.14
C LEU A 239 -24.54 7.46 17.57
N GLU A 240 -24.99 8.36 18.43
CA GLU A 240 -25.72 9.56 18.04
C GLU A 240 -24.72 10.72 18.04
N ILE A 241 -24.30 11.18 16.87
CA ILE A 241 -23.28 12.22 16.67
C ILE A 241 -23.96 13.50 16.20
N ILE A 242 -23.73 14.60 16.92
CA ILE A 242 -24.18 15.94 16.57
C ILE A 242 -22.96 16.76 16.18
N PHE A 243 -22.93 17.22 14.94
CA PHE A 243 -21.97 18.23 14.50
C PHE A 243 -22.61 19.60 14.60
N ASN A 244 -21.85 20.57 15.11
CA ASN A 244 -22.23 21.98 15.16
C ASN A 244 -21.17 22.81 14.43
N VAL A 245 -21.62 23.68 13.54
CA VAL A 245 -20.74 24.59 12.81
C VAL A 245 -21.16 26.04 13.07
N PRO A 246 -20.20 26.95 13.29
CA PRO A 246 -20.49 28.38 13.34
C PRO A 246 -20.78 28.89 11.92
N LEU A 247 -21.89 29.59 11.76
CA LEU A 247 -22.24 30.27 10.51
C LEU A 247 -22.03 31.78 10.63
N THR A 248 -21.54 32.37 9.56
CA THR A 248 -21.30 33.80 9.41
C THR A 248 -22.43 34.43 8.61
N PRO A 249 -23.03 35.56 9.05
CA PRO A 249 -24.00 36.27 8.23
C PRO A 249 -23.35 36.79 6.94
N SER A 250 -23.97 36.51 5.80
CA SER A 250 -23.46 36.87 4.47
C SER A 250 -24.15 38.10 3.87
N ASP A 251 -25.19 38.62 4.52
CA ASP A 251 -25.93 39.82 4.14
C ASP A 251 -26.38 40.60 5.40
N ASP A 252 -26.40 41.94 5.31
CA ASP A 252 -26.82 42.87 6.37
C ASP A 252 -28.26 42.61 6.86
N ALA A 253 -29.05 41.88 6.07
CA ALA A 253 -30.41 41.46 6.39
C ALA A 253 -30.50 40.42 7.53
N CYS A 254 -29.43 39.66 7.81
CA CYS A 254 -29.45 38.56 8.78
C CYS A 254 -28.88 38.89 10.16
N GLY A 255 -28.51 40.16 10.37
CA GLY A 255 -28.02 40.68 11.64
C GLY A 255 -26.61 40.22 11.97
N ASP A 256 -25.98 40.87 12.94
CA ASP A 256 -24.55 40.69 13.24
C ASP A 256 -24.23 39.47 14.12
N THR A 257 -25.22 38.62 14.44
CA THR A 257 -25.03 37.54 15.42
C THR A 257 -24.79 36.20 14.72
N PRO A 258 -23.62 35.57 14.89
CA PRO A 258 -23.36 34.23 14.40
C PRO A 258 -24.40 33.24 14.94
N ILE A 259 -24.86 32.33 14.09
CA ILE A 259 -25.72 31.22 14.50
C ILE A 259 -24.94 29.91 14.38
N ALA A 260 -25.35 28.89 15.12
CA ALA A 260 -24.85 27.54 14.91
C ALA A 260 -25.86 26.76 14.08
N ALA A 261 -25.38 26.02 13.09
CA ALA A 261 -26.18 25.01 12.41
C ALA A 261 -25.66 23.62 12.75
N SER A 262 -26.54 22.63 12.71
CA SER A 262 -26.23 21.29 13.17
C SER A 262 -26.76 20.21 12.23
N CYS A 263 -26.04 19.12 12.12
CA CYS A 263 -26.56 17.87 11.57
C CYS A 263 -26.37 16.74 12.59
N LEU A 264 -27.24 15.74 12.48
CA LEU A 264 -27.27 14.58 13.35
C LEU A 264 -27.03 13.32 12.51
N VAL A 265 -26.13 12.47 12.98
CA VAL A 265 -25.93 11.10 12.49
C VAL A 265 -26.31 10.14 13.60
N ASP A 266 -27.15 9.18 13.29
CA ASP A 266 -27.55 8.08 14.17
C ASP A 266 -27.28 6.79 13.39
N ASP A 267 -26.18 6.11 13.74
CA ASP A 267 -25.69 4.95 12.99
C ASP A 267 -24.92 3.98 13.89
N THR A 268 -24.73 2.76 13.38
CA THR A 268 -23.95 1.71 14.02
C THR A 268 -22.55 1.65 13.43
N PHE A 269 -21.56 1.92 14.27
CA PHE A 269 -20.14 1.88 13.90
C PHE A 269 -19.54 0.53 14.29
N THR A 270 -18.67 -0.01 13.44
CA THR A 270 -18.09 -1.33 13.65
C THR A 270 -16.56 -1.33 13.63
N LYS A 271 -15.96 -2.24 14.39
CA LYS A 271 -14.51 -2.50 14.41
C LYS A 271 -14.28 -3.99 14.59
N GLN A 272 -13.35 -4.56 13.84
CA GLN A 272 -12.96 -5.95 14.01
C GLN A 272 -11.80 -6.07 15.01
N CYS A 273 -11.88 -7.12 15.83
CA CYS A 273 -10.88 -7.50 16.81
C CYS A 273 -10.54 -8.98 16.64
N PHE A 274 -9.34 -9.36 17.08
CA PHE A 274 -8.85 -10.73 16.91
C PHE A 274 -8.29 -11.29 18.22
N THR A 275 -8.45 -12.59 18.40
CA THR A 275 -7.84 -13.37 19.50
C THR A 275 -7.32 -14.68 18.96
N CYS A 276 -6.45 -15.37 19.71
CA CYS A 276 -6.04 -16.73 19.33
C CYS A 276 -7.25 -17.67 19.25
N ILE A 277 -7.20 -18.68 18.38
CA ILE A 277 -8.31 -19.62 18.14
C ILE A 277 -8.86 -20.31 19.42
N ASP A 278 -8.01 -20.47 20.44
CA ASP A 278 -8.36 -21.10 21.71
C ASP A 278 -8.77 -20.11 22.81
N ASP A 279 -8.70 -18.79 22.53
CA ASP A 279 -9.17 -17.75 23.44
C ASP A 279 -10.55 -17.26 23.02
N PHE A 280 -11.53 -17.45 23.90
CA PHE A 280 -12.92 -17.04 23.72
C PHE A 280 -13.28 -15.83 24.60
N THR A 281 -12.28 -15.16 25.15
CA THR A 281 -12.48 -13.92 25.90
C THR A 281 -12.68 -12.78 24.92
N PRO A 282 -13.81 -12.04 24.99
CA PRO A 282 -14.04 -10.91 24.08
C PRO A 282 -12.89 -9.89 24.19
N PRO A 283 -12.19 -9.57 23.09
CA PRO A 283 -11.06 -8.64 23.11
C PRO A 283 -11.51 -7.18 23.09
N CYS A 284 -12.77 -6.87 22.80
CA CYS A 284 -13.22 -5.50 22.59
C CYS A 284 -13.18 -4.68 23.90
N THR A 285 -12.63 -3.47 23.82
CA THR A 285 -12.71 -2.49 24.90
C THR A 285 -14.02 -1.73 24.81
N LEU A 286 -14.77 -1.64 25.92
CA LEU A 286 -16.03 -0.90 25.93
C LEU A 286 -15.82 0.59 25.57
N PRO A 287 -16.66 1.15 24.68
CA PRO A 287 -16.60 2.55 24.31
C PRO A 287 -17.02 3.45 25.48
N THR A 288 -16.34 4.57 25.60
CA THR A 288 -16.54 5.63 26.57
C THR A 288 -16.32 6.98 25.87
N CYS A 289 -16.77 8.07 26.48
CA CYS A 289 -16.53 9.41 25.93
C CYS A 289 -15.05 9.80 25.89
N GLU A 290 -14.15 9.05 26.56
CA GLU A 290 -12.71 9.34 26.61
C GLU A 290 -11.90 8.57 25.57
N ASN A 291 -12.45 7.50 24.99
CA ASN A 291 -11.73 6.60 24.07
C ASN A 291 -12.45 6.35 22.73
N VAL A 292 -13.53 7.09 22.48
CA VAL A 292 -14.16 7.23 21.15
C VAL A 292 -13.77 8.60 20.60
N VAL A 293 -13.26 8.65 19.37
CA VAL A 293 -12.87 9.89 18.71
C VAL A 293 -13.66 10.06 17.42
N ILE A 294 -14.26 11.24 17.24
CA ILE A 294 -14.93 11.64 16.00
C ILE A 294 -14.04 12.67 15.31
N ASN A 295 -13.55 12.35 14.11
CA ASN A 295 -12.60 13.17 13.38
C ASN A 295 -13.22 13.69 12.08
N PRO A 296 -13.73 14.95 12.05
CA PRO A 296 -14.05 15.63 10.81
C PRO A 296 -12.79 15.76 9.94
N SER A 297 -12.86 15.28 8.71
CA SER A 297 -11.73 15.29 7.78
C SER A 297 -11.84 16.38 6.72
N GLU A 298 -13.07 16.70 6.28
CA GLU A 298 -13.31 17.66 5.20
C GLU A 298 -14.67 18.34 5.34
N THR A 299 -14.77 19.58 4.86
CA THR A 299 -16.02 20.33 4.76
C THR A 299 -16.19 20.94 3.38
N THR A 300 -17.31 20.69 2.72
CA THR A 300 -17.63 21.24 1.38
C THR A 300 -18.96 21.97 1.38
N VAL A 301 -19.04 23.13 0.73
CA VAL A 301 -20.29 23.88 0.58
C VAL A 301 -20.73 23.83 -0.87
N ASP A 302 -21.85 23.15 -1.14
CA ASP A 302 -22.47 23.08 -2.45
C ASP A 302 -23.68 24.00 -2.51
N THR A 303 -23.76 24.84 -3.53
CA THR A 303 -24.92 25.73 -3.74
C THR A 303 -25.69 25.31 -4.99
N ASP A 304 -26.95 24.95 -4.81
CA ASP A 304 -27.83 24.63 -5.93
C ASP A 304 -28.09 25.92 -6.73
N SER A 305 -27.54 25.96 -7.95
CA SER A 305 -27.69 27.08 -8.89
C SER A 305 -29.14 27.41 -9.26
N THR A 306 -30.10 26.51 -9.03
CA THR A 306 -31.52 26.69 -9.36
C THR A 306 -32.32 27.28 -8.21
N THR A 307 -32.08 26.81 -6.99
CA THR A 307 -32.83 27.23 -5.79
C THR A 307 -32.08 28.27 -4.96
N GLY A 308 -30.77 28.43 -5.19
CA GLY A 308 -29.89 29.26 -4.37
C GLY A 308 -29.66 28.69 -2.96
N GLN A 309 -30.10 27.47 -2.69
CA GLN A 309 -29.91 26.80 -1.39
C GLN A 309 -28.50 26.22 -1.31
N SER A 310 -27.78 26.54 -0.24
CA SER A 310 -26.46 25.99 0.03
C SER A 310 -26.56 24.84 1.03
N THR A 311 -25.83 23.76 0.79
CA THR A 311 -25.68 22.60 1.69
C THR A 311 -24.22 22.49 2.07
N LEU A 312 -23.93 22.48 3.37
CA LEU A 312 -22.61 22.14 3.90
C LEU A 312 -22.56 20.63 4.15
N THR A 313 -21.57 19.94 3.59
CA THR A 313 -21.28 18.54 3.85
C THR A 313 -20.02 18.43 4.69
N ILE A 314 -20.07 17.64 5.75
CA ILE A 314 -18.96 17.32 6.65
C ILE A 314 -18.63 15.85 6.44
N LEU A 315 -17.41 15.56 5.97
CA LEU A 315 -16.86 14.20 5.95
C LEU A 315 -16.16 13.94 7.27
N PHE A 316 -16.34 12.75 7.82
CA PHE A 316 -15.73 12.38 9.09
C PHE A 316 -15.45 10.88 9.20
N THR A 317 -14.58 10.53 10.15
CA THR A 317 -14.27 9.16 10.56
C THR A 317 -14.55 8.98 12.05
N VAL A 318 -14.74 7.73 12.47
CA VAL A 318 -14.98 7.35 13.86
C VAL A 318 -13.93 6.34 14.29
N ASP A 319 -13.11 6.72 15.26
CA ASP A 319 -12.14 5.81 15.87
C ASP A 319 -12.74 5.21 17.13
N LEU A 320 -13.06 3.92 17.05
CA LEU A 320 -13.47 3.11 18.19
C LEU A 320 -12.23 2.66 19.01
N PRO A 321 -12.40 2.37 20.31
CA PRO A 321 -11.29 1.98 21.19
C PRO A 321 -10.50 0.79 20.64
N ASP A 322 -9.22 0.71 21.00
CA ASP A 322 -8.41 -0.44 20.60
C ASP A 322 -8.88 -1.75 21.24
N CYS A 323 -8.76 -2.82 20.47
CA CYS A 323 -8.94 -4.17 20.94
C CYS A 323 -7.89 -4.41 22.04
N SER A 324 -8.31 -4.94 23.17
CA SER A 324 -7.39 -5.27 24.26
C SER A 324 -6.38 -6.31 23.78
N THR A 325 -5.10 -5.97 23.88
CA THR A 325 -4.02 -6.93 23.76
C THR A 325 -3.95 -7.70 25.07
N GLN A 326 -4.83 -8.68 25.26
CA GLN A 326 -4.51 -9.71 26.25
C GLN A 326 -3.28 -10.44 25.71
N ASN A 327 -2.12 -10.08 26.26
CA ASN A 327 -0.83 -10.71 26.01
C ASN A 327 -0.98 -12.24 26.10
N GLY A 328 -0.88 -12.91 24.96
CA GLY A 328 -0.49 -14.31 24.84
C GLY A 328 0.96 -14.39 24.40
#